data_AF-A0A7C5UK41-F1
#
_entry.id   AF-A0A7C5UK41-F1
#
_cell.length_a   1.000
_cell.length_b   1.000
_cell.length_c   1.000
_cell.angle_alpha   90.00
_cell.angle_beta   90.00
_cell.angle_gamma   90.00
#
_symmetry.space_group_name_H-M   'P 1'
#
loop_
_entity.id
_entity.type
_entity.pdbx_description
1 polymer ?
#
loop_
_entity_poly.entity_id
_entity_poly.type
_entity_poly.pdbx_seq_one_letter_code
_entity_poly.pdbx_strand_id
1 'polypeptide(L)'
;SDHGFCLIKREVYLNAWLRKNGYLEFEKDPPEEISELKKTSKAFCLDPARIYLHRKDRFPEGILTETQALSLRNELKEKLLGLEFEGEKVLRAVYFPEEIYSGNELKNAPDLILVSKPGFDLKGSPAKKEIFTNTDLKGMHTFDDAFFWAKEFKQDKLKITQLARIFIEKIIGNNPGT
;
A
#
# COMPACT_ATOMS: atom_id res chain seq x y z
N SER A 1 -9.90 15.56 -8.02
CA SER A 1 -8.73 14.71 -7.73
C SER A 1 -9.21 13.32 -7.39
N ASP A 2 -8.43 12.30 -7.73
CA ASP A 2 -8.68 10.88 -7.47
C ASP A 2 -8.25 10.43 -6.06
N HIS A 3 -7.56 11.30 -5.33
CA HIS A 3 -7.09 11.07 -3.96
C HIS A 3 -7.06 12.41 -3.18
N GLY A 4 -6.79 12.37 -1.88
CA GLY A 4 -6.47 13.58 -1.11
C GLY A 4 -4.97 13.82 -1.01
N PHE A 5 -4.58 14.80 -0.19
CA PHE A 5 -3.18 15.17 -0.01
C PHE A 5 -2.93 15.79 1.37
N CYS A 6 -1.74 15.56 1.94
CA CYS A 6 -1.31 16.18 3.20
C CYS A 6 0.21 16.43 3.21
N LEU A 7 0.69 17.19 4.19
CA LEU A 7 2.14 17.41 4.39
C LEU A 7 2.81 16.14 4.90
N ILE A 8 4.03 15.87 4.41
CA ILE A 8 4.88 14.79 4.93
C ILE A 8 5.46 15.22 6.27
N LYS A 9 5.26 14.37 7.28
CA LYS A 9 6.06 14.35 8.51
C LYS A 9 7.32 13.53 8.29
N ARG A 10 7.18 12.31 7.74
CA ARG A 10 8.27 11.35 7.58
C ARG A 10 8.02 10.37 6.44
N GLU A 11 9.06 10.00 5.67
CA GLU A 11 9.01 8.85 4.78
C GLU A 11 9.45 7.59 5.54
N VAL A 12 8.73 6.48 5.32
CA VAL A 12 8.92 5.22 6.03
C VAL A 12 9.22 4.09 5.04
N TYR A 13 10.45 3.60 5.03
CA TYR A 13 10.92 2.57 4.12
C TYR A 13 10.70 1.18 4.69
N LEU A 14 9.68 0.49 4.19
CA LEU A 14 9.24 -0.81 4.70
C LEU A 14 10.22 -1.93 4.37
N ASN A 15 10.90 -1.87 3.22
CA ASN A 15 11.97 -2.83 2.92
C ASN A 15 13.19 -2.66 3.84
N ALA A 16 13.52 -1.43 4.26
CA ALA A 16 14.53 -1.21 5.29
C ALA A 16 14.10 -1.82 6.63
N TRP A 17 12.82 -1.67 7.01
CA TRP A 17 12.26 -2.28 8.22
C TRP A 17 12.31 -3.81 8.16
N LEU A 18 11.89 -4.42 7.05
CA LEU A 18 11.93 -5.87 6.85
C LEU A 18 13.37 -6.40 6.92
N ARG A 19 14.34 -5.71 6.33
CA ARG A 19 15.77 -6.06 6.41
C ARG A 19 16.28 -6.01 7.85
N LYS A 20 16.04 -4.91 8.56
CA LYS A 20 16.48 -4.75 9.97
C LYS A 20 15.86 -5.79 10.91
N ASN A 21 14.71 -6.34 10.57
CA ASN A 21 14.04 -7.39 11.35
C ASN A 21 14.28 -8.82 10.80
N GLY A 22 15.15 -9.00 9.81
CA GLY A 22 15.55 -10.32 9.31
C GLY A 22 14.50 -11.04 8.42
N TYR A 23 13.54 -10.31 7.85
CA TYR A 23 12.55 -10.87 6.92
C TYR A 23 12.96 -10.76 5.45
N LEU A 24 13.91 -9.87 5.15
CA LEU A 24 14.31 -9.51 3.79
C LEU A 24 15.82 -9.41 3.69
N GLU A 25 16.39 -10.05 2.68
CA GLU A 25 17.79 -9.97 2.29
C GLU A 25 17.92 -9.88 0.77
N PHE A 26 18.97 -9.22 0.32
CA PHE A 26 19.29 -9.09 -1.11
C PHE A 26 20.63 -9.74 -1.41
N GLU A 27 20.78 -10.26 -2.63
CA GLU A 27 22.02 -10.86 -3.12
C GLU A 27 23.17 -9.82 -3.18
N LYS A 28 22.81 -8.54 -3.37
CA LYS A 28 23.72 -7.40 -3.42
C LYS A 28 23.36 -6.34 -2.38
N ASP A 29 24.34 -5.50 -2.00
CA ASP A 29 24.11 -4.31 -1.17
C ASP A 29 24.90 -3.10 -1.72
N PRO A 30 24.25 -2.02 -2.18
CA PRO A 30 22.80 -1.89 -2.29
C PRO A 30 22.21 -2.78 -3.42
N PRO A 31 20.98 -3.28 -3.27
CA PRO A 31 20.25 -3.87 -4.39
C PRO A 31 19.80 -2.79 -5.39
N GLU A 32 19.76 -3.17 -6.67
CA GLU A 32 19.23 -2.31 -7.73
C GLU A 32 17.71 -2.48 -7.87
N GLU A 33 17.24 -3.72 -7.76
CA GLU A 33 15.84 -4.09 -7.96
C GLU A 33 15.31 -4.98 -6.84
N ILE A 34 13.97 -5.03 -6.73
CA ILE A 34 13.32 -5.94 -5.79
C ILE A 34 13.53 -7.41 -6.16
N SER A 35 13.83 -7.71 -7.42
CA SER A 35 14.02 -9.07 -7.95
C SER A 35 15.29 -9.75 -7.42
N GLU A 36 16.26 -8.98 -6.91
CA GLU A 36 17.54 -9.46 -6.37
C GLU A 36 17.43 -10.03 -4.95
N LEU A 37 16.27 -10.56 -4.56
CA LEU A 37 16.04 -11.18 -3.25
C LEU A 37 16.95 -12.40 -3.09
N LYS A 38 17.54 -12.56 -1.90
CA LYS A 38 18.04 -13.88 -1.51
C LYS A 38 16.90 -14.86 -1.37
N LYS A 39 17.16 -16.14 -1.66
CA LYS A 39 16.22 -17.24 -1.40
C LYS A 39 15.75 -17.32 0.05
N THR A 40 16.56 -16.85 1.01
CA THR A 40 16.22 -16.81 2.44
C THR A 40 15.18 -15.74 2.80
N SER A 41 14.89 -14.80 1.89
CA SER A 41 13.90 -13.75 2.09
C SER A 41 12.50 -14.32 2.21
N LYS A 42 11.77 -13.83 3.21
CA LYS A 42 10.42 -14.28 3.56
C LYS A 42 9.35 -13.28 3.14
N ALA A 43 9.66 -11.99 3.13
CA ALA A 43 8.72 -10.95 2.78
C ALA A 43 9.42 -9.76 2.13
N PHE A 44 8.70 -9.05 1.27
CA PHE A 44 9.15 -7.80 0.65
C PHE A 44 7.98 -6.85 0.45
N CYS A 45 8.28 -5.57 0.29
CA CYS A 45 7.30 -4.51 0.06
C CYS A 45 7.42 -3.96 -1.37
N LEU A 46 6.28 -3.75 -2.03
CA LEU A 46 6.16 -2.95 -3.25
C LEU A 46 5.33 -1.69 -2.98
N ASP A 47 5.57 -0.65 -3.76
CA ASP A 47 4.78 0.57 -3.65
C ASP A 47 3.35 0.38 -4.23
N PRO A 48 2.33 1.00 -3.61
CA PRO A 48 2.37 1.75 -2.35
C PRO A 48 2.13 0.83 -1.14
N ALA A 49 3.18 0.51 -0.38
CA ALA A 49 3.09 -0.19 0.92
C ALA A 49 2.34 -1.54 0.92
N ARG A 50 2.58 -2.36 -0.09
CA ARG A 50 2.03 -3.72 -0.20
C ARG A 50 3.06 -4.74 0.19
N ILE A 51 2.79 -5.50 1.25
CA ILE A 51 3.67 -6.59 1.66
C ILE A 51 3.27 -7.86 0.92
N TYR A 52 4.26 -8.51 0.34
CA TYR A 52 4.17 -9.81 -0.30
C TYR A 52 5.03 -10.80 0.47
N LEU A 53 4.49 -11.99 0.68
CA LEU A 53 5.23 -13.11 1.26
C LEU A 53 5.85 -13.95 0.15
N HIS A 54 7.10 -14.35 0.32
CA HIS A 54 7.87 -15.10 -0.66
C HIS A 54 7.45 -16.59 -0.65
N ARG A 55 6.23 -16.86 -1.13
CA ARG A 55 5.55 -18.15 -1.13
C ARG A 55 5.95 -19.02 -2.32
N LYS A 56 6.06 -20.33 -2.09
CA LYS A 56 6.41 -21.34 -3.11
C LYS A 56 5.47 -21.38 -4.30
N ASP A 57 4.19 -21.14 -4.07
CA ASP A 57 3.13 -21.22 -5.08
C ASP A 57 2.99 -19.92 -5.91
N ARG A 58 3.69 -18.85 -5.51
CA ARG A 58 3.53 -17.51 -6.09
C ARG A 58 4.81 -16.97 -6.72
N PHE A 59 5.97 -17.31 -6.17
CA PHE A 59 7.25 -16.80 -6.62
C PHE A 59 8.22 -17.94 -6.95
N PRO A 60 9.00 -17.86 -8.05
CA PRO A 60 9.87 -18.94 -8.49
C PRO A 60 10.86 -19.45 -7.43
N GLU A 61 11.36 -18.55 -6.58
CA GLU A 61 12.31 -18.84 -5.50
C GLU A 61 11.67 -18.74 -4.11
N GLY A 62 10.34 -18.75 -4.06
CA GLY A 62 9.58 -18.68 -2.82
C GLY A 62 9.86 -19.88 -1.91
N ILE A 63 9.99 -19.64 -0.61
CA ILE A 63 10.34 -20.67 0.37
C ILE A 63 9.23 -20.99 1.35
N LEU A 64 8.20 -20.12 1.46
CA LEU A 64 7.13 -20.30 2.43
C LEU A 64 6.07 -21.26 1.91
N THR A 65 5.68 -22.22 2.77
CA THR A 65 4.44 -22.98 2.62
C THR A 65 3.24 -22.12 3.02
N GLU A 66 2.02 -22.56 2.69
CA GLU A 66 0.79 -21.87 3.07
C GLU A 66 0.71 -21.62 4.58
N THR A 67 0.96 -22.66 5.40
CA THR A 67 0.92 -22.54 6.87
C THR A 67 1.95 -21.54 7.39
N GLN A 68 3.16 -21.55 6.83
CA GLN A 68 4.20 -20.59 7.20
C GLN A 68 3.82 -19.17 6.79
N ALA A 69 3.22 -18.99 5.62
CA ALA A 69 2.76 -17.70 5.14
C ALA A 69 1.64 -17.13 6.02
N LEU A 70 0.65 -17.95 6.37
CA LEU A 70 -0.44 -17.56 7.29
C LEU A 70 0.07 -17.15 8.66
N SER A 71 1.01 -17.91 9.23
CA SER A 71 1.63 -17.56 10.51
C SER A 71 2.43 -16.25 10.40
N LEU A 72 3.23 -16.10 9.35
CA LEU A 72 4.09 -14.93 9.15
C LEU A 72 3.30 -13.65 8.90
N ARG A 73 2.20 -13.69 8.11
CA ARG A 73 1.39 -12.48 7.88
C ARG A 73 0.72 -11.97 9.17
N ASN A 74 0.35 -12.86 10.10
CA ASN A 74 -0.18 -12.48 11.41
C ASN A 74 0.90 -11.80 12.25
N GLU A 75 2.09 -12.41 12.33
CA GLU A 75 3.24 -11.84 13.04
C GLU A 75 3.62 -10.45 12.49
N LEU A 76 3.71 -10.32 11.17
CA LEU A 76 4.01 -9.05 10.50
C LEU A 76 2.92 -8.00 10.76
N LYS A 77 1.63 -8.37 10.72
CA LYS A 77 0.53 -7.46 11.05
C LYS A 77 0.70 -6.86 12.44
N GLU A 78 0.96 -7.68 13.46
CA GLU A 78 1.18 -7.22 14.83
C GLU A 78 2.41 -6.30 14.95
N LYS A 79 3.55 -6.73 14.41
CA LYS A 79 4.81 -5.95 14.49
C LYS A 79 4.72 -4.62 13.73
N LEU A 80 4.09 -4.60 12.57
CA LEU A 80 3.92 -3.40 11.76
C LEU A 80 2.92 -2.42 12.39
N LEU A 81 1.83 -2.91 12.98
CA LEU A 81 0.95 -2.07 13.82
C LEU A 81 1.69 -1.50 15.03
N GLY A 82 2.73 -2.20 15.48
CA GLY A 82 3.65 -1.74 16.52
C GLY A 82 4.60 -0.61 16.10
N LEU A 83 4.83 -0.38 14.80
CA LEU A 83 5.84 0.55 14.30
C LEU A 83 5.56 2.01 14.71
N GLU A 84 6.57 2.63 15.33
CA GLU A 84 6.51 4.00 15.83
C GLU A 84 7.66 4.85 15.30
N PHE A 85 7.37 6.15 15.15
CA PHE A 85 8.35 7.20 14.95
C PHE A 85 8.12 8.26 16.02
N GLU A 86 9.14 8.54 16.86
CA GLU A 86 9.05 9.53 17.95
C GLU A 86 7.84 9.34 18.89
N GLY A 87 7.48 8.07 19.17
CA GLY A 87 6.34 7.71 20.02
C GLY A 87 4.97 7.79 19.33
N GLU A 88 4.89 8.21 18.06
CA GLU A 88 3.66 8.17 17.27
C GLU A 88 3.58 6.88 16.44
N LYS A 89 2.48 6.13 16.55
CA LYS A 89 2.19 5.00 15.64
C LYS A 89 2.16 5.47 14.19
N VAL A 90 2.94 4.82 13.33
CA VAL A 90 3.02 5.10 11.90
C VAL A 90 1.76 4.66 11.17
N LEU A 91 1.25 3.47 11.51
CA LEU A 91 0.10 2.86 10.84
C LEU A 91 -1.19 3.11 11.62
N ARG A 92 -2.27 3.36 10.89
CA ARG A 92 -3.63 3.36 11.46
C ARG A 92 -4.32 2.01 11.28
N ALA A 93 -3.96 1.26 10.24
CA ALA A 93 -4.49 -0.07 9.99
C ALA A 93 -3.54 -0.93 9.15
N VAL A 94 -3.68 -2.24 9.30
CA VAL A 94 -3.07 -3.27 8.46
C VAL A 94 -4.14 -4.30 8.15
N TYR A 95 -4.47 -4.46 6.87
CA TYR A 95 -5.51 -5.36 6.41
C TYR A 95 -4.92 -6.60 5.74
N PHE A 96 -5.55 -7.73 5.99
CA PHE A 96 -5.49 -8.88 5.09
C PHE A 96 -6.36 -8.60 3.86
N PRO A 97 -6.00 -9.13 2.69
CA PRO A 97 -6.71 -8.83 1.45
C PRO A 97 -8.19 -9.21 1.50
N GLU A 98 -8.54 -10.34 2.13
CA GLU A 98 -9.92 -10.79 2.28
C GLU A 98 -10.80 -9.91 3.19
N GLU A 99 -10.20 -9.01 3.97
CA GLU A 99 -10.95 -8.04 4.79
C GLU A 99 -11.50 -6.88 3.93
N ILE A 100 -10.86 -6.58 2.79
CA ILE A 100 -11.12 -5.34 2.02
C ILE A 100 -11.29 -5.53 0.51
N TYR A 101 -10.90 -6.70 -0.01
CA TYR A 101 -11.02 -7.06 -1.43
C TYR A 101 -11.93 -8.27 -1.60
N SER A 102 -12.52 -8.37 -2.79
CA SER A 102 -13.42 -9.46 -3.19
C SER A 102 -13.35 -9.70 -4.69
N GLY A 103 -13.77 -10.89 -5.15
CA GLY A 103 -13.83 -11.24 -6.57
C GLY A 103 -12.62 -12.05 -7.06
N ASN A 104 -12.59 -12.30 -8.37
CA ASN A 104 -11.68 -13.27 -8.99
C ASN A 104 -10.19 -12.92 -8.87
N GLU A 105 -9.88 -11.64 -8.64
CA GLU A 105 -8.51 -11.14 -8.51
C GLU A 105 -7.96 -11.24 -7.08
N LEU A 106 -8.73 -11.72 -6.10
CA LEU A 106 -8.27 -11.83 -4.71
C LEU A 106 -6.99 -12.68 -4.58
N LYS A 107 -6.85 -13.72 -5.41
CA LYS A 107 -5.65 -14.57 -5.48
C LYS A 107 -4.37 -13.80 -5.84
N ASN A 108 -4.50 -12.67 -6.54
CA ASN A 108 -3.39 -11.82 -6.96
C ASN A 108 -3.10 -10.70 -5.96
N ALA A 109 -3.90 -10.57 -4.90
CA ALA A 109 -3.74 -9.51 -3.92
C ALA A 109 -2.42 -9.62 -3.13
N PRO A 110 -1.93 -8.52 -2.54
CA PRO A 110 -0.86 -8.55 -1.54
C PRO A 110 -1.26 -9.36 -0.31
N ASP A 111 -0.28 -9.85 0.44
CA ASP A 111 -0.53 -10.57 1.69
C ASP A 111 -0.92 -9.63 2.84
N LEU A 112 -0.41 -8.38 2.83
CA LEU A 112 -0.85 -7.30 3.71
C LEU A 112 -0.96 -5.96 2.98
N ILE A 113 -1.99 -5.20 3.34
CA ILE A 113 -2.25 -3.85 2.88
C ILE A 113 -2.10 -2.90 4.06
N LEU A 114 -1.08 -2.03 4.00
CA LEU A 114 -0.80 -1.09 5.08
C LEU A 114 -1.47 0.25 4.78
N VAL A 115 -2.01 0.87 5.84
CA VAL A 115 -2.57 2.22 5.78
C VAL A 115 -1.92 3.06 6.87
N SER A 116 -1.13 4.05 6.45
CA SER A 116 -0.48 4.98 7.37
C SER A 116 -1.45 6.02 7.94
N LYS A 117 -1.05 6.63 9.06
CA LYS A 117 -1.61 7.91 9.48
C LYS A 117 -1.14 9.02 8.51
N PRO A 118 -1.92 10.11 8.35
CA PRO A 118 -1.50 11.26 7.56
C PRO A 118 -0.11 11.77 7.97
N GLY A 119 0.72 12.02 6.96
CA GLY A 119 2.10 12.50 7.11
C GLY A 119 3.17 11.41 7.17
N PHE A 120 2.82 10.13 7.29
CA PHE A 120 3.77 9.02 7.13
C PHE A 120 3.68 8.42 5.73
N ASP A 121 4.65 8.75 4.88
CA ASP A 121 4.69 8.33 3.48
C ASP A 121 5.41 6.98 3.35
N LEU A 122 4.65 5.90 3.21
CA LEU A 122 5.17 4.54 3.19
C LEU A 122 5.78 4.20 1.83
N LYS A 123 7.01 3.67 1.83
CA LYS A 123 7.79 3.38 0.62
C LYS A 123 8.40 1.99 0.61
N GLY A 124 8.49 1.40 -0.57
CA GLY A 124 9.03 0.07 -0.86
C GLY A 124 10.41 0.07 -1.51
N SER A 125 11.17 1.17 -1.47
CA SER A 125 12.49 1.22 -2.12
C SER A 125 13.42 0.07 -1.65
N PRO A 126 14.00 -0.74 -2.56
CA PRO A 126 14.91 -1.82 -2.18
C PRO A 126 16.27 -1.30 -1.68
N ALA A 127 16.73 -0.17 -2.22
CA ALA A 127 18.07 0.38 -1.95
C ALA A 127 18.21 1.09 -0.59
N LYS A 128 17.09 1.53 0.02
CA LYS A 128 17.13 2.32 1.25
C LYS A 128 17.48 1.45 2.46
N LYS A 129 18.42 1.93 3.28
CA LYS A 129 18.91 1.22 4.48
C LYS A 129 18.26 1.71 5.77
N GLU A 130 17.85 2.98 5.80
CA GLU A 130 17.18 3.57 6.95
C GLU A 130 15.67 3.48 6.84
N ILE A 131 15.01 3.16 7.97
CA ILE A 131 13.55 3.04 8.04
C ILE A 131 12.91 4.41 7.89
N PHE A 132 13.48 5.43 8.51
CA PHE A 132 12.89 6.76 8.60
C PHE A 132 13.83 7.78 7.95
N THR A 133 13.43 8.34 6.81
CA THR A 133 14.16 9.44 6.15
C THR A 133 13.18 10.46 5.57
N ASN A 134 13.69 11.57 5.04
CA ASN A 134 12.93 12.46 4.18
C ASN A 134 13.79 12.80 2.96
N THR A 135 13.18 12.79 1.80
CA THR A 135 13.67 13.48 0.60
C THR A 135 13.20 14.94 0.60
N ASP A 136 13.40 15.64 -0.52
CA ASP A 136 12.89 17.00 -0.72
C ASP A 136 11.36 17.07 -0.82
N LEU A 137 10.68 15.92 -0.95
CA LEU A 137 9.22 15.84 -0.96
C LEU A 137 8.63 16.38 0.35
N LYS A 138 7.64 17.27 0.20
CA LYS A 138 6.94 17.91 1.33
C LYS A 138 5.49 17.48 1.50
N GLY A 139 4.95 16.70 0.57
CA GLY A 139 3.57 16.24 0.65
C GLY A 139 3.38 14.82 0.09
N MET A 140 2.32 14.18 0.56
CA MET A 140 1.98 12.79 0.27
C MET A 140 0.48 12.61 0.06
N HIS A 141 0.13 11.52 -0.61
CA HIS A 141 -1.25 11.13 -0.89
C HIS A 141 -1.97 10.69 0.38
N THR A 142 -3.25 11.02 0.50
CA THR A 142 -4.17 10.45 1.50
C THR A 142 -5.29 9.67 0.81
N PHE A 143 -5.80 8.65 1.49
CA PHE A 143 -7.02 7.96 1.06
C PHE A 143 -8.27 8.83 1.21
N ASP A 144 -8.27 9.68 2.24
CA ASP A 144 -9.36 10.58 2.56
C ASP A 144 -9.22 11.89 1.75
N ASP A 145 -10.31 12.68 1.68
CA ASP A 145 -10.35 14.03 1.10
C ASP A 145 -10.07 14.14 -0.41
N ALA A 146 -10.31 13.06 -1.16
CA ALA A 146 -10.50 13.17 -2.60
C ALA A 146 -11.71 14.08 -2.91
N PHE A 147 -11.57 14.96 -3.89
CA PHE A 147 -12.59 15.97 -4.18
C PHE A 147 -13.00 15.99 -5.66
N PHE A 148 -14.28 16.28 -5.88
CA PHE A 148 -14.84 16.62 -7.17
C PHE A 148 -15.49 17.99 -7.07
N TRP A 149 -15.19 18.88 -8.02
CA TRP A 149 -15.75 20.23 -8.04
C TRP A 149 -16.50 20.45 -9.35
N ALA A 150 -17.75 20.90 -9.25
CA ALA A 150 -18.57 21.28 -10.40
C ALA A 150 -19.48 22.46 -10.03
N LYS A 151 -19.88 23.26 -11.04
CA LYS A 151 -20.75 24.43 -10.85
C LYS A 151 -22.10 24.08 -10.22
N GLU A 152 -22.66 22.93 -10.59
CA GLU A 152 -23.90 22.40 -10.08
C GLU A 152 -23.67 20.95 -9.67
N PHE A 153 -23.69 20.69 -8.37
CA PHE A 153 -23.53 19.35 -7.82
C PHE A 153 -24.35 19.24 -6.54
N LYS A 154 -25.23 18.23 -6.47
CA LYS A 154 -26.23 18.08 -5.38
C LYS A 154 -26.14 16.73 -4.67
N GLN A 155 -24.99 16.07 -4.72
CA GLN A 155 -24.79 14.77 -4.09
C GLN A 155 -23.67 14.83 -3.06
N ASP A 156 -23.96 14.38 -1.84
CA ASP A 156 -22.94 14.17 -0.82
C ASP A 156 -22.31 12.78 -0.97
N LYS A 157 -21.03 12.66 -0.59
CA LYS A 157 -20.30 11.37 -0.49
C LYS A 157 -20.30 10.53 -1.79
N LEU A 158 -20.07 11.20 -2.92
CA LEU A 158 -19.91 10.54 -4.21
C LEU A 158 -18.64 9.68 -4.26
N LYS A 159 -18.74 8.48 -4.82
CA LYS A 159 -17.59 7.64 -5.19
C LYS A 159 -17.08 8.04 -6.58
N ILE A 160 -15.77 8.05 -6.78
CA ILE A 160 -15.15 8.38 -8.07
C ILE A 160 -15.70 7.55 -9.23
N THR A 161 -16.05 6.28 -9.00
CA THR A 161 -16.62 5.37 -10.00
C THR A 161 -18.01 5.78 -10.48
N GLN A 162 -18.69 6.69 -9.78
CA GLN A 162 -20.00 7.21 -10.15
C GLN A 162 -19.91 8.46 -11.05
N LEU A 163 -18.73 9.08 -11.16
CA LEU A 163 -18.54 10.29 -11.97
C LEU A 163 -18.81 10.07 -13.45
N ALA A 164 -18.41 8.91 -13.99
CA ALA A 164 -18.64 8.59 -15.40
C ALA A 164 -20.12 8.70 -15.78
N ARG A 165 -21.01 8.18 -14.92
CA ARG A 165 -22.46 8.26 -15.13
C ARG A 165 -22.95 9.71 -15.17
N ILE A 166 -22.47 10.55 -14.26
CA ILE A 166 -22.85 11.98 -14.21
C ILE A 166 -22.47 12.69 -15.51
N PHE A 167 -21.28 12.41 -16.06
CA PHE A 167 -20.85 12.99 -17.33
C PHE A 167 -21.68 12.47 -18.50
N ILE A 168 -21.92 11.15 -18.57
CA ILE A 168 -22.71 10.52 -19.63
C ILE A 168 -24.13 11.08 -19.65
N GLU A 169 -24.81 11.18 -18.51
CA GLU A 169 -26.17 11.75 -18.41
C GLU A 169 -26.23 13.20 -18.91
N LYS A 170 -25.17 13.99 -18.68
CA LYS A 170 -25.11 15.39 -19.12
C LYS A 170 -24.75 15.56 -20.60
N ILE A 171 -23.95 14.65 -21.15
CA ILE A 171 -23.54 14.65 -22.57
C ILE A 171 -24.67 14.12 -23.47
N ILE A 172 -25.28 13.00 -23.07
CA ILE A 172 -26.35 12.35 -23.86
C ILE A 172 -27.69 13.08 -23.66
N GLY A 173 -27.85 13.79 -22.53
CA GLY A 173 -29.07 14.47 -22.15
C GLY A 173 -30.16 13.49 -21.75
N ASN A 174 -31.03 13.91 -20.82
CA ASN A 174 -32.40 13.41 -20.83
C ASN A 174 -33.00 13.84 -22.17
N ASN A 175 -32.92 13.01 -23.21
CA ASN A 175 -33.77 13.15 -24.39
C ASN A 175 -35.19 12.77 -23.95
N PRO A 176 -36.12 13.72 -23.71
CA PRO A 176 -37.53 13.39 -23.48
C PRO A 176 -38.18 13.30 -24.86
N GLY A 177 -37.67 12.41 -25.72
CA GLY A 177 -37.91 12.49 -27.16
C GLY A 177 -37.47 11.28 -27.99
N THR A 178 -37.58 10.07 -27.44
CA THR A 178 -37.86 8.84 -28.22
C THR A 178 -38.80 7.97 -27.41
#